data_AF-A0A353P2A9-F1
#
_entry.id   AF-A0A353P2A9-F1
#
_cell.length_a   1.000
_cell.length_b   1.000
_cell.length_c   1.000
_cell.angle_alpha   90.00
_cell.angle_beta   90.00
_cell.angle_gamma   90.00
#
_symmetry.space_group_name_H-M   'P 1'
#
loop_
_entity.id
_entity.type
_entity.pdbx_description
1 polymer ?
#
loop_
_entity_poly.entity_id
_entity_poly.type
_entity_poly.pdbx_seq_one_letter_code
_entity_poly.pdbx_strand_id
1 'polypeptide(L)'
;MTPVGYGYRSIDFIVQNINKCLDGDLKQRQALLKEFDKQGVMATPANSSYNELVMEAGRLSILNGGKEVEIIYGENAGVEIKN
;
A
#
# COMPACT_ATOMS: atom_id res chain seq x y z
N MET A 1 22.71 -12.48 -10.97
CA MET A 1 21.43 -11.76 -10.84
C MET A 1 21.64 -10.61 -9.87
N THR A 2 21.32 -9.39 -10.26
CA THR A 2 21.22 -8.27 -9.32
C THR A 2 19.88 -8.42 -8.60
N PRO A 3 19.80 -8.30 -7.26
CA PRO A 3 18.52 -8.29 -6.59
C PRO A 3 17.66 -7.16 -7.18
N VAL A 4 16.51 -7.53 -7.72
CA VAL A 4 15.47 -6.62 -8.18
C VAL A 4 14.40 -6.53 -7.10
N GLY A 5 14.08 -5.31 -6.66
CA GLY A 5 13.11 -5.05 -5.59
C GLY A 5 13.72 -4.30 -4.39
N TYR A 6 12.94 -4.18 -3.32
CA TYR A 6 13.35 -3.50 -2.11
C TYR A 6 14.39 -4.32 -1.34
N GLY A 7 15.61 -3.79 -1.24
CA GLY A 7 16.64 -4.36 -0.37
C GLY A 7 16.36 -4.07 1.11
N TYR A 8 17.14 -4.68 2.00
CA TYR A 8 17.03 -4.50 3.46
C TYR A 8 16.87 -3.03 3.88
N ARG A 9 17.69 -2.12 3.32
CA ARG A 9 17.67 -0.69 3.65
C ARG A 9 16.33 -0.02 3.36
N SER A 10 15.65 -0.44 2.28
CA SER A 10 14.33 0.09 1.94
C SER A 10 13.28 -0.40 2.93
N ILE A 11 13.34 -1.68 3.30
CA ILE A 11 12.42 -2.26 4.30
C ILE A 11 12.62 -1.58 5.66
N ASP A 12 13.87 -1.47 6.12
CA ASP A 12 14.23 -0.81 7.37
C ASP A 12 13.74 0.66 7.39
N PHE A 13 13.94 1.39 6.29
CA PHE A 13 13.43 2.76 6.15
C PHE A 13 11.91 2.83 6.25
N ILE A 14 11.17 1.91 5.62
CA ILE A 14 9.70 1.85 5.72
C ILE A 14 9.28 1.59 7.17
N VAL A 15 9.85 0.58 7.82
CA VAL A 15 9.50 0.19 9.20
C VAL A 15 9.77 1.33 10.20
N GLN A 16 10.92 2.00 10.08
CA GLN A 16 11.23 3.15 10.93
C GLN A 16 10.22 4.29 10.77
N ASN A 17 9.76 4.57 9.54
CA ASN A 17 8.77 5.61 9.30
C ASN A 17 7.36 5.20 9.73
N ILE A 18 7.00 3.92 9.65
CA ILE A 18 5.76 3.38 10.26
C ILE A 18 5.77 3.64 11.76
N ASN A 19 6.89 3.38 12.44
CA ASN A 19 7.00 3.60 13.89
C ASN A 19 6.77 5.06 14.29
N LYS A 20 7.20 6.03 13.47
CA LYS A 20 6.94 7.47 13.70
C LYS A 20 5.45 7.81 13.68
N CYS A 21 4.63 7.03 12.98
CA CYS A 21 3.19 7.23 12.91
C CYS A 21 2.43 6.63 14.10
N LEU A 22 3.01 5.69 14.86
CA LEU A 22 2.27 4.93 15.88
C LEU A 22 1.76 5.82 17.02
N ASP A 23 2.57 6.75 17.50
CA ASP A 23 2.25 7.59 18.66
C ASP A 23 1.52 8.89 18.31
N GLY A 24 1.38 9.21 17.01
CA GLY A 24 0.70 10.42 16.57
C GLY A 24 -0.82 10.30 16.61
N ASP A 25 -1.51 11.42 16.83
CA ASP A 25 -2.94 11.54 16.56
C ASP A 25 -3.24 11.48 15.04
N LEU A 26 -4.52 11.46 14.65
CA LEU A 26 -4.91 11.36 13.25
C LEU A 26 -4.30 12.48 12.38
N LYS A 27 -4.27 13.72 12.87
CA LYS A 27 -3.75 14.86 12.10
C LYS A 27 -2.24 14.75 11.92
N GLN A 28 -1.53 14.34 12.97
CA GLN A 28 -0.09 14.12 12.94
C GLN A 28 0.27 12.99 11.96
N ARG A 29 -0.45 11.86 12.01
CA ARG A 29 -0.26 10.75 11.07
C ARG A 29 -0.50 11.17 9.63
N GLN A 30 -1.57 11.91 9.36
CA GLN A 30 -1.87 12.42 8.02
C GLN A 30 -0.81 13.41 7.52
N ALA A 31 -0.28 14.26 8.40
CA ALA A 31 0.81 15.17 8.04
C ALA A 31 2.10 14.42 7.69
N LEU A 32 2.46 13.39 8.48
CA LEU A 32 3.61 12.52 8.19
C LEU A 32 3.45 11.78 6.86
N LEU A 33 2.28 11.19 6.60
CA LEU A 33 2.02 10.50 5.33
C LEU A 33 2.18 11.43 4.13
N LYS A 34 1.63 12.65 4.18
CA LYS A 34 1.80 13.65 3.11
C LYS A 34 3.26 14.03 2.88
N GLU A 35 4.04 14.10 3.95
CA GLU A 35 5.48 14.38 3.85
C GLU A 35 6.22 13.20 3.19
N PHE A 36 5.92 11.96 3.56
CA PHE A 36 6.50 10.78 2.93
C PHE A 36 6.13 10.67 1.45
N ASP A 37 4.86 10.95 1.11
CA ASP A 37 4.39 11.01 -0.28
C ASP A 37 5.19 12.05 -1.08
N LYS A 38 5.39 13.24 -0.51
CA LYS A 38 6.14 14.33 -1.14
C LYS A 38 7.62 13.99 -1.35
N GLN A 39 8.22 13.25 -0.42
CA GLN A 39 9.61 12.81 -0.55
C GLN A 39 9.81 11.83 -1.71
N GLY A 40 8.82 10.97 -1.99
CA GLY A 40 8.88 10.03 -3.11
C GLY A 40 9.98 8.96 -3.01
N VAL A 41 10.52 8.73 -1.80
CA VAL A 41 11.64 7.80 -1.56
C VAL A 41 11.15 6.39 -1.22
N MET A 42 10.03 6.28 -0.49
CA MET A 42 9.45 5.00 -0.08
C MET A 42 8.07 4.78 -0.70
N ALA A 43 7.69 3.51 -0.83
CA ALA A 43 6.31 3.17 -1.16
C ALA A 43 5.37 3.63 -0.05
N THR A 44 4.28 4.26 -0.45
CA THR A 44 3.16 4.67 0.38
C THR A 44 1.87 4.20 -0.29
N PRO A 45 0.74 4.12 0.45
CA PRO A 45 -0.54 3.77 -0.17
C PRO A 45 -0.90 4.67 -1.35
N ALA A 46 -0.55 5.96 -1.31
CA ALA A 46 -0.84 6.90 -2.39
C ALA A 46 -0.01 6.65 -3.66
N ASN A 47 1.29 6.39 -3.52
CA ASN A 47 2.18 6.17 -4.68
C ASN A 47 2.26 4.70 -5.14
N SER A 48 1.65 3.79 -4.38
CA SER A 48 1.60 2.35 -4.65
C SER A 48 0.16 1.81 -4.76
N SER A 49 -0.79 2.68 -5.10
CA SER A 49 -2.23 2.37 -5.14
C SER A 49 -2.59 1.17 -6.03
N TYR A 50 -1.89 0.97 -7.16
CA TYR A 50 -2.03 -0.21 -8.00
C TYR A 50 -1.70 -1.51 -7.25
N ASN A 51 -0.59 -1.54 -6.51
CA ASN A 51 -0.21 -2.73 -5.73
C ASN A 51 -1.17 -2.96 -4.57
N GLU A 52 -1.66 -1.90 -3.94
CA GLU A 52 -2.67 -2.00 -2.88
C GLU A 52 -3.95 -2.66 -3.39
N LEU A 53 -4.41 -2.28 -4.59
CA LEU A 53 -5.58 -2.91 -5.23
C LEU A 53 -5.33 -4.40 -5.54
N VAL A 54 -4.13 -4.77 -5.98
CA VAL A 54 -3.76 -6.17 -6.21
C VAL A 54 -3.77 -6.98 -4.91
N MET A 55 -3.22 -6.41 -3.84
CA MET A 55 -3.23 -7.05 -2.52
C MET A 55 -4.66 -7.25 -2.01
N GLU A 56 -5.50 -6.23 -2.16
CA GLU A 56 -6.89 -6.27 -1.72
C GLU A 56 -7.73 -7.25 -2.56
N ALA A 57 -7.49 -7.32 -3.87
CA ALA A 57 -8.13 -8.31 -4.73
C ALA A 57 -7.75 -9.74 -4.36
N GLY A 58 -6.46 -9.99 -4.09
CA GLY A 58 -5.99 -11.29 -3.62
C GLY A 58 -6.60 -11.68 -2.27
N ARG A 59 -6.65 -10.73 -1.32
CA ARG A 59 -7.31 -10.94 -0.02
C ARG A 59 -8.78 -11.31 -0.19
N LEU A 60 -9.52 -10.57 -1.01
CA LEU A 60 -10.93 -10.81 -1.28
C LEU A 60 -11.16 -12.17 -1.96
N SER A 61 -10.32 -12.53 -2.95
CA SER A 61 -10.38 -13.82 -3.64
C SER A 61 -10.20 -14.99 -2.67
N ILE A 62 -9.16 -14.96 -1.83
CA ILE A 62 -8.86 -16.01 -0.85
C ILE A 62 -10.01 -16.20 0.14
N LEU A 63 -10.55 -15.10 0.67
CA LEU A 63 -11.68 -15.15 1.61
C LEU A 63 -12.97 -15.70 0.96
N ASN A 64 -13.06 -15.68 -0.36
CA ASN A 64 -14.19 -16.19 -1.13
C ASN A 64 -13.88 -17.50 -1.87
N GLY A 65 -12.89 -18.27 -1.40
CA GLY A 65 -12.59 -19.60 -1.94
C GLY A 65 -11.89 -19.58 -3.30
N GLY A 66 -11.12 -18.54 -3.60
CA GLY A 66 -10.39 -18.40 -4.85
C GLY A 66 -11.25 -17.89 -6.02
N LYS A 67 -12.36 -17.20 -5.74
CA LYS A 67 -13.18 -16.55 -6.78
C LYS A 67 -12.39 -15.44 -7.50
N GLU A 68 -12.71 -15.23 -8.77
CA GLU A 68 -12.17 -14.13 -9.56
C GLU A 68 -12.64 -12.78 -8.98
N VAL A 69 -11.72 -11.83 -8.90
CA VAL A 69 -11.96 -10.48 -8.38
C VAL A 69 -11.54 -9.47 -9.45
N GLU A 70 -12.44 -8.54 -9.77
CA GLU A 70 -12.17 -7.41 -10.64
C GLU A 70 -11.51 -6.27 -9.86
N ILE A 71 -10.49 -5.65 -10.46
CA ILE A 71 -9.87 -4.43 -9.95
C ILE A 71 -10.39 -3.25 -10.77
N ILE A 72 -11.05 -2.32 -10.09
CA ILE A 72 -11.53 -1.07 -10.65
C ILE A 72 -10.44 -0.02 -10.41
N TYR A 73 -9.97 0.62 -11.48
CA TYR A 73 -8.99 1.71 -11.43
C TYR A 73 -9.67 3.07 -11.63
N GLY A 74 -8.99 4.15 -11.21
CA GLY A 74 -9.44 5.53 -11.41
C GLY A 74 -9.93 6.17 -10.12
N GLU A 75 -10.84 7.15 -10.25
CA GLU A 75 -11.34 7.94 -9.10
C GLU A 75 -12.09 7.10 -8.07
N ASN A 76 -12.84 6.10 -8.54
CA ASN A 76 -13.59 5.16 -7.70
C ASN A 76 -12.87 3.81 -7.62
N ALA A 77 -11.57 3.84 -7.39
CA ALA A 77 -10.76 2.61 -7.33
C ALA A 77 -11.23 1.66 -6.23
N GLY A 78 -11.25 0.37 -6.52
CA GLY A 78 -11.73 -0.66 -5.60
C GLY A 78 -11.61 -2.06 -6.18
N VAL A 79 -12.13 -3.04 -5.45
CA VAL A 79 -12.16 -4.44 -5.88
C VAL A 79 -13.53 -5.06 -5.62
N GLU A 80 -13.98 -5.95 -6.51
CA GLU A 80 -15.27 -6.62 -6.39
C GLU A 80 -15.23 -8.07 -6.91
N ILE A 81 -16.07 -8.94 -6.33
CA ILE A 81 -16.19 -10.32 -6.82
C ILE A 81 -16.84 -10.29 -8.19
N LYS A 82 -16.22 -10.96 -9.15
CA LYS A 82 -16.79 -11.13 -10.48
C LYS A 82 -17.97 -12.10 -10.39
N ASN A 83 -19.13 -11.66 -10.87
CA ASN A 83 -20.37 -12.45 -10.89
C ASN A 83 -20.33 -13.57 -11.93
#